data_AF-A0A0D2WJ51-F1
#
_entry.id   AF-A0A0D2WJ51-F1
#
_cell.length_a   1.000
_cell.length_b   1.000
_cell.length_c   1.000
_cell.angle_alpha   90.00
_cell.angle_beta   90.00
_cell.angle_gamma   90.00
#
_symmetry.space_group_name_H-M   'P 1'
#
loop_
_entity.id
_entity.type
_entity.pdbx_description
1 polymer ?
#
loop_
_entity_poly.entity_id
_entity_poly.type
_entity_poly.pdbx_seq_one_letter_code
_entity_poly.pdbx_strand_id
1 'polypeptide(L)'
;MQVALDTLTALDEFFFEPIAKHLHSLHPNLPSIADRVTSVQGSWHLSPKQHAIEFVIYNILFALAVWLAAKRLPNWRSVNVVLLLSAFLPLVQFSVSSTHIHQHTTTFSLSSTKRCQVCVCVDVDVDGCCTEKLTENTHIGCWHNSTLVSETTVPLSSRGWFPRLLDALCTVAMLVFYGSAIYYKTVRGHLLFLLQPCHIFSVLLLLLCFWPEKSLKRHVLFHIHIHCLWGALLALVFPDFRDYGMYLEIHFFIMQHLALVIVPLVWVYTGRFPLVSMYGRGFSVTIFAFFVHALYHSFVLASLALYTGNNLNYLMSPPTGILESFGSFYRPVMYAFCLVLTIIVRFVVIGTAAKLLRSKPVDVNANGHFEVYTSPAVQHQHQHQE
;
A
#
# COMPACT_ATOMS: atom_id res chain seq x y z
N MET A 1 -1.69 32.02 -27.62
CA MET A 1 -0.55 31.16 -27.99
C MET A 1 0.76 31.73 -27.47
N GLN A 2 1.13 32.97 -27.83
CA GLN A 2 2.38 33.60 -27.36
C GLN A 2 2.52 33.64 -25.83
N VAL A 3 1.50 34.13 -25.12
CA VAL A 3 1.50 34.15 -23.63
C VAL A 3 1.75 32.77 -23.01
N ALA A 4 1.24 31.70 -23.62
CA ALA A 4 1.45 30.34 -23.12
C ALA A 4 2.90 29.88 -23.37
N LEU A 5 3.47 30.22 -24.53
CA LEU A 5 4.86 29.92 -24.84
C LEU A 5 5.83 30.72 -23.95
N ASP A 6 5.54 31.99 -23.71
CA ASP A 6 6.32 32.84 -22.80
C ASP A 6 6.25 32.30 -21.37
N THR A 7 5.07 31.85 -20.93
CA THR A 7 4.88 31.22 -19.61
C THR A 7 5.67 29.91 -19.51
N LEU A 8 5.64 29.05 -20.53
CA LEU A 8 6.40 27.81 -20.54
C LEU A 8 7.91 28.06 -20.53
N THR A 9 8.37 29.07 -21.28
CA THR A 9 9.78 29.47 -21.31
C THR A 9 10.22 30.00 -19.95
N ALA A 10 9.42 30.87 -19.32
CA ALA A 10 9.70 31.35 -17.97
C ALA A 10 9.71 30.20 -16.93
N LEU A 11 8.77 29.26 -17.00
CA LEU A 11 8.78 28.08 -16.13
C LEU A 11 10.05 27.24 -16.32
N ASP A 12 10.48 27.09 -17.56
CA ASP A 12 11.70 26.35 -17.89
C ASP A 12 12.94 27.00 -17.28
N GLU A 13 13.14 28.29 -17.52
CA GLU A 13 14.32 29.04 -17.09
C GLU A 13 14.38 29.25 -15.58
N PHE A 14 13.24 29.61 -14.95
CA PHE A 14 13.22 29.97 -13.53
C PHE A 14 13.04 28.78 -12.59
N PHE A 15 12.49 27.66 -13.08
CA PHE A 15 12.12 26.53 -12.22
C PHE A 15 12.82 25.22 -12.61
N PHE A 16 12.67 24.75 -13.85
CA PHE A 16 13.20 23.43 -14.22
C PHE A 16 14.72 23.43 -14.43
N GLU A 17 15.28 24.46 -15.04
CA GLU A 17 16.71 24.54 -15.32
C GLU A 17 17.58 24.59 -14.04
N PRO A 18 17.24 25.38 -12.99
CA PRO A 18 17.97 25.35 -11.72
C PRO A 18 17.91 23.98 -11.04
N ILE A 19 16.75 23.32 -11.03
CA ILE A 19 16.58 21.98 -10.46
C ILE A 19 17.42 20.97 -11.26
N ALA A 20 17.39 21.03 -12.59
CA ALA A 20 18.17 20.16 -13.46
C ALA A 20 19.67 20.27 -13.18
N LYS A 21 20.18 21.51 -13.05
CA LYS A 21 21.58 21.77 -12.69
C LYS A 21 21.94 21.22 -11.32
N HIS A 22 21.05 21.39 -10.33
CA HIS A 22 21.25 20.81 -9.00
C HIS A 22 21.25 19.28 -9.02
N LEU A 23 20.31 18.65 -9.73
CA LEU A 23 20.26 17.19 -9.87
C LEU A 23 21.52 16.64 -10.54
N HIS A 24 22.02 17.32 -11.58
CA HIS A 24 23.27 16.93 -12.23
C HIS A 24 24.48 17.10 -11.31
N SER A 25 24.51 18.15 -10.46
CA SER A 25 25.63 18.38 -9.55
C SER A 25 25.72 17.37 -8.40
N LEU A 26 24.61 16.71 -8.04
CA LEU A 26 24.64 15.59 -7.08
C LEU A 26 25.44 14.41 -7.62
N HIS A 27 25.38 14.16 -8.94
CA HIS A 27 25.98 13.00 -9.60
C HIS A 27 26.52 13.36 -10.99
N PRO A 28 27.63 14.12 -11.07
CA PRO A 28 28.15 14.62 -12.35
C PRO A 28 28.69 13.50 -13.26
N ASN A 29 29.10 12.38 -12.67
CA ASN A 29 29.76 11.26 -13.36
C ASN A 29 28.85 10.04 -13.59
N LEU A 30 27.54 10.17 -13.32
CA LEU A 30 26.58 9.11 -13.66
C LEU A 30 26.64 8.84 -15.18
N PRO A 31 26.74 7.57 -15.61
CA PRO A 31 26.82 7.24 -17.02
C PRO A 31 25.51 7.62 -17.73
N SER A 32 25.56 7.89 -19.04
CA SER A 32 24.33 8.10 -19.85
C SER A 32 23.67 6.77 -20.25
N ILE A 33 24.47 5.71 -20.35
CA ILE A 33 24.02 4.37 -20.72
C ILE A 33 23.70 3.57 -19.45
N ALA A 34 22.57 2.87 -19.46
CA ALA A 34 22.14 2.02 -18.36
C ALA A 34 23.12 0.86 -18.13
N ASP A 35 23.45 0.60 -16.87
CA ASP A 35 24.19 -0.60 -16.49
C ASP A 35 23.31 -1.85 -16.76
N ARG A 36 23.85 -2.74 -17.59
CA ARG A 36 23.19 -4.01 -17.94
C ARG A 36 23.67 -5.17 -17.07
N VAL A 37 24.80 -5.01 -16.41
CA VAL A 37 25.44 -6.04 -15.58
C VAL A 37 24.82 -6.07 -14.19
N THR A 38 24.61 -4.91 -13.58
CA THR A 38 23.94 -4.79 -12.26
C THR A 38 22.59 -4.11 -12.42
N SER A 39 21.65 -4.37 -11.50
CA SER A 39 20.40 -3.59 -11.39
C SER A 39 20.52 -2.42 -10.41
N VAL A 40 21.69 -2.25 -9.81
CA VAL A 40 21.92 -1.33 -8.69
C VAL A 40 22.21 0.09 -9.16
N GLN A 41 23.15 0.24 -10.09
CA GLN A 41 23.62 1.56 -10.51
C GLN A 41 22.64 2.25 -11.46
N GLY A 42 22.34 3.52 -11.17
CA GLY A 42 21.58 4.38 -12.06
C GLY A 42 22.39 4.85 -13.26
N SER A 43 21.69 5.48 -14.19
CA SER A 43 22.29 6.21 -15.30
C SER A 43 21.41 7.43 -15.63
N TRP A 44 21.99 8.44 -16.26
CA TRP A 44 21.26 9.54 -16.90
C TRP A 44 20.66 9.08 -18.24
N HIS A 45 19.85 8.00 -18.20
CA HIS A 45 19.06 7.56 -19.36
C HIS A 45 18.05 8.65 -19.75
N LEU A 46 17.57 9.41 -18.77
CA LEU A 46 16.81 10.62 -18.96
C LEU A 46 17.65 11.81 -18.55
N SER A 47 17.44 12.95 -19.20
CA SER A 47 18.16 14.18 -18.83
C SER A 47 17.78 14.61 -17.41
N PRO A 48 18.69 15.24 -16.64
CA PRO A 48 18.36 15.81 -15.33
C PRO A 48 17.15 16.74 -15.38
N LYS A 49 16.99 17.46 -16.49
CA LYS A 49 15.83 18.30 -16.79
C LYS A 49 14.53 17.52 -16.91
N GLN A 50 14.54 16.40 -17.64
CA GLN A 50 13.37 15.53 -17.74
C GLN A 50 13.01 14.91 -16.38
N HIS A 51 13.99 14.54 -15.56
CA HIS A 51 13.72 14.12 -14.17
C HIS A 51 13.02 15.23 -13.36
N ALA A 52 13.49 16.48 -13.45
CA ALA A 52 12.85 17.60 -12.76
C ALA A 52 11.41 17.82 -13.21
N ILE A 53 11.17 17.83 -14.53
CA ILE A 53 9.84 18.00 -15.12
C ILE A 53 8.90 16.87 -14.70
N GLU A 54 9.31 15.62 -14.90
CA GLU A 54 8.48 14.46 -14.59
C GLU A 54 8.20 14.35 -13.09
N PHE A 55 9.17 14.65 -12.23
CA PHE A 55 8.96 14.64 -10.78
C PHE A 55 7.83 15.60 -10.39
N VAL A 56 7.85 16.83 -10.90
CA VAL A 56 6.83 17.85 -10.57
C VAL A 56 5.47 17.46 -11.14
N ILE A 57 5.42 17.07 -12.42
CA ILE A 57 4.16 16.70 -13.09
C ILE A 57 3.54 15.47 -12.43
N TYR A 58 4.31 14.41 -12.20
CA TYR A 58 3.79 13.17 -11.61
C TYR A 58 3.31 13.39 -10.19
N ASN A 59 4.05 14.10 -9.35
CA ASN A 59 3.63 14.30 -7.97
C ASN A 59 2.38 15.18 -7.87
N ILE A 60 2.22 16.21 -8.70
CA ILE A 60 0.98 17.01 -8.75
C ILE A 60 -0.18 16.13 -9.24
N LEU A 61 0.01 15.42 -10.35
CA LEU A 61 -1.04 14.62 -10.98
C LEU A 61 -1.48 13.46 -10.07
N PHE A 62 -0.54 12.71 -9.51
CA PHE A 62 -0.84 11.60 -8.61
C PHE A 62 -1.41 12.08 -7.29
N ALA A 63 -0.93 13.17 -6.69
CA ALA A 63 -1.53 13.71 -5.46
C ALA A 63 -2.96 14.18 -5.70
N LEU A 64 -3.24 14.87 -6.81
CA LEU A 64 -4.59 15.28 -7.18
C LEU A 64 -5.49 14.06 -7.42
N ALA A 65 -4.99 13.05 -8.13
CA ALA A 65 -5.74 11.82 -8.38
C ALA A 65 -6.03 11.04 -7.09
N VAL A 66 -5.08 10.93 -6.17
CA VAL A 66 -5.27 10.38 -4.82
C VAL A 66 -6.37 11.16 -4.10
N TRP A 67 -6.31 12.50 -4.09
CA TRP A 67 -7.30 13.34 -3.42
C TRP A 67 -8.71 13.17 -4.00
N LEU A 68 -8.84 13.17 -5.32
CA LEU A 68 -10.11 12.97 -6.02
C LEU A 68 -10.69 11.57 -5.75
N ALA A 69 -9.85 10.53 -5.80
CA ALA A 69 -10.27 9.16 -5.54
C ALA A 69 -10.62 8.95 -4.05
N ALA A 70 -9.85 9.54 -3.14
CA ALA A 70 -10.09 9.50 -1.70
C ALA A 70 -11.46 10.09 -1.36
N LYS A 71 -11.87 11.21 -1.96
CA LYS A 71 -13.20 11.81 -1.73
C LYS A 71 -14.38 10.87 -2.03
N ARG A 72 -14.18 9.86 -2.87
CA ARG A 72 -15.18 8.83 -3.19
C ARG A 72 -15.17 7.66 -2.21
N LEU A 73 -14.18 7.60 -1.32
CA LEU A 73 -14.11 6.61 -0.25
C LEU A 73 -15.00 7.04 0.93
N PRO A 74 -15.76 6.11 1.51
CA PRO A 74 -16.50 6.39 2.73
C PRO A 74 -15.58 6.77 3.88
N ASN A 75 -15.98 7.76 4.68
CA ASN A 75 -15.19 8.31 5.79
C ASN A 75 -13.76 8.75 5.41
N TRP A 76 -13.52 9.22 4.18
CA TRP A 76 -12.18 9.63 3.71
C TRP A 76 -11.46 10.65 4.60
N ARG A 77 -12.22 11.49 5.34
CA ARG A 77 -11.66 12.42 6.33
C ARG A 77 -10.92 11.72 7.49
N SER A 78 -11.23 10.45 7.76
CA SER A 78 -10.53 9.61 8.75
C SER A 78 -9.28 8.93 8.19
N VAL A 79 -9.11 8.94 6.86
CA VAL A 79 -7.93 8.41 6.17
C VAL A 79 -6.87 9.50 6.14
N ASN A 80 -6.01 9.49 7.15
CA ASN A 80 -4.85 10.37 7.17
C ASN A 80 -3.83 9.87 6.13
N VAL A 81 -3.74 10.56 4.99
CA VAL A 81 -2.79 10.23 3.90
C VAL A 81 -1.34 10.31 4.38
N VAL A 82 -1.03 11.18 5.36
CA VAL A 82 0.29 11.22 6.02
C VAL A 82 0.51 9.96 6.86
N LEU A 83 -0.53 9.40 7.49
CA LEU A 83 -0.44 8.09 8.16
C LEU A 83 -0.23 6.94 7.16
N LEU A 84 -0.90 7.01 5.99
CA LEU A 84 -0.69 6.04 4.92
C LEU A 84 0.75 6.10 4.40
N LEU A 85 1.25 7.29 4.07
CA LEU A 85 2.62 7.50 3.61
C LEU A 85 3.66 7.19 4.71
N SER A 86 3.33 7.42 5.98
CA SER A 86 4.22 7.07 7.10
C SER A 86 4.25 5.59 7.46
N ALA A 87 3.27 4.78 7.04
CA ALA A 87 3.42 3.33 7.05
C ALA A 87 4.58 2.86 6.14
N PHE A 88 4.98 3.69 5.16
CA PHE A 88 6.13 3.46 4.28
C PHE A 88 7.44 4.10 4.79
N LEU A 89 7.38 4.97 5.80
CA LEU A 89 8.53 5.70 6.36
C LEU A 89 9.44 4.94 7.35
N PRO A 90 9.02 3.93 8.15
CA PRO A 90 9.91 3.32 9.16
C PRO A 90 11.18 2.66 8.58
N LEU A 91 11.28 2.47 7.26
CA LEU A 91 12.49 1.98 6.60
C LEU A 91 13.49 3.08 6.21
N VAL A 92 13.05 4.35 6.12
CA VAL A 92 13.92 5.47 5.77
C VAL A 92 14.86 5.81 6.93
N GLN A 93 14.40 5.71 8.17
CA GLN A 93 15.23 6.01 9.35
C GLN A 93 16.38 4.99 9.56
N PHE A 94 16.18 3.73 9.16
CA PHE A 94 17.23 2.71 9.20
C PHE A 94 18.31 2.92 8.12
N SER A 95 17.92 3.37 6.92
CA SER A 95 18.88 3.57 5.82
C SER A 95 19.74 4.84 6.00
N VAL A 96 19.21 5.89 6.62
CA VAL A 96 19.94 7.15 6.84
C VAL A 96 20.93 7.04 8.02
N SER A 97 20.70 6.14 8.98
CA SER A 97 21.62 5.97 10.14
C SER A 97 22.92 5.22 9.80
N SER A 98 23.05 4.64 8.61
CA SER A 98 24.25 3.85 8.25
C SER A 98 25.42 4.68 7.71
N THR A 99 25.31 6.02 7.63
CA THR A 99 26.38 6.89 7.13
C THR A 99 27.14 7.69 8.19
N HIS A 100 26.88 7.55 9.50
CA HIS A 100 27.77 8.13 10.52
C HIS A 100 27.79 7.31 11.82
N ILE A 101 28.94 6.67 12.09
CA ILE A 101 29.32 6.20 13.42
C ILE A 101 30.05 7.35 14.13
N HIS A 102 29.49 7.87 15.22
CA HIS A 102 30.19 8.08 16.51
C HIS A 102 29.22 8.54 17.61
N GLN A 103 29.10 7.68 18.64
CA GLN A 103 28.91 7.94 20.07
C GLN A 103 28.02 9.11 20.55
N HIS A 104 26.94 8.78 21.27
CA HIS A 104 26.93 8.83 22.74
C HIS A 104 25.64 8.18 23.27
N THR A 105 25.80 7.08 24.01
CA THR A 105 24.73 6.42 24.77
C THR A 105 24.54 7.19 26.07
N THR A 106 23.41 7.87 26.23
CA THR A 106 22.90 8.30 27.53
C THR A 106 21.61 7.55 27.82
N THR A 107 21.73 6.63 28.76
CA THR A 107 20.63 5.94 29.45
C THR A 107 19.71 6.97 30.12
N PHE A 108 18.41 6.92 29.85
CA PHE A 108 17.40 7.58 30.69
C PHE A 108 16.32 6.57 31.09
N SER A 109 16.13 6.46 32.41
CA SER A 109 15.28 5.50 33.08
C SER A 109 13.80 5.80 32.90
N LEU A 110 12.99 4.75 32.72
CA LEU A 110 11.54 4.82 32.87
C LEU A 110 11.17 5.13 34.33
N SER A 111 10.39 6.20 34.53
CA SER A 111 9.59 6.40 35.74
C SER A 111 8.10 6.37 35.42
N SER A 112 7.38 5.75 36.36
CA SER A 112 5.97 5.40 36.40
C SER A 112 4.98 6.57 36.32
N THR A 113 3.77 6.32 35.80
CA THR A 113 2.42 6.72 36.28
C THR A 113 1.43 6.57 35.12
N LYS A 114 0.17 6.13 35.20
CA LYS A 114 -0.75 5.69 36.26
C LYS A 114 -1.82 4.81 35.56
N ARG A 115 -2.32 3.79 36.27
CA ARG A 115 -3.51 2.99 35.91
C ARG A 115 -4.76 3.87 36.00
N CYS A 116 -5.68 3.72 35.04
CA CYS A 116 -7.10 3.95 35.28
C CYS A 116 -7.84 2.61 35.14
N GLN A 117 -8.21 2.08 36.31
CA GLN A 117 -9.29 1.13 36.53
C GLN A 117 -10.61 1.75 36.06
N VAL A 118 -11.41 1.02 35.28
CA VAL A 118 -12.85 1.29 35.17
C VAL A 118 -13.58 -0.01 35.50
N CYS A 119 -14.53 0.15 36.42
CA CYS A 119 -15.26 -0.87 37.17
C CYS A 119 -16.07 -1.82 36.28
N VAL A 120 -16.05 -3.09 36.67
CA VAL A 120 -17.09 -4.07 36.32
C VAL A 120 -18.16 -3.95 37.40
N CYS A 121 -19.35 -3.47 37.04
CA CYS A 121 -20.53 -3.70 37.87
C CYS A 121 -21.05 -5.10 37.53
N VAL A 122 -20.92 -6.01 38.49
CA VAL A 122 -21.64 -7.28 38.54
C VAL A 122 -22.88 -7.00 39.37
N ASP A 123 -24.06 -7.08 38.76
CA ASP A 123 -25.29 -7.32 39.51
C ASP A 123 -25.83 -8.67 39.06
N VAL A 124 -25.88 -9.59 40.01
CA VAL A 124 -26.54 -10.89 39.91
C VAL A 124 -27.55 -10.95 41.06
N ASP A 125 -28.71 -11.55 40.74
CA ASP A 125 -29.81 -12.08 41.57
C ASP A 125 -31.13 -11.31 41.39
N VAL A 126 -32.33 -11.90 41.40
CA VAL A 126 -32.89 -13.27 41.47
C VAL A 126 -34.39 -13.09 41.13
N ASP A 127 -35.01 -14.06 40.46
CA ASP A 127 -36.46 -14.30 40.29
C ASP A 127 -37.45 -13.11 40.26
N GLY A 128 -38.07 -12.86 39.09
CA GLY A 128 -39.28 -12.03 39.04
C GLY A 128 -39.74 -11.67 37.63
N CYS A 129 -40.80 -12.33 37.17
CA CYS A 129 -41.57 -12.00 35.96
C CYS A 129 -41.90 -10.49 35.87
N CYS A 130 -41.63 -9.85 34.73
CA CYS A 130 -42.27 -8.57 34.37
C CYS A 130 -42.50 -8.49 32.86
N THR A 131 -43.80 -8.45 32.53
CA THR A 131 -44.42 -8.10 31.26
C THR A 131 -43.96 -6.74 30.74
N GLU A 132 -43.58 -6.68 29.46
CA GLU A 132 -43.22 -5.44 28.76
C GLU A 132 -44.50 -4.63 28.46
N LYS A 133 -44.75 -3.58 29.25
CA LYS A 133 -45.70 -2.51 28.91
C LYS A 133 -44.97 -1.49 28.04
N LEU A 134 -45.48 -1.28 26.83
CA LEU A 134 -45.21 -0.08 26.04
C LEU A 134 -45.59 1.16 26.86
N THR A 135 -44.63 2.05 27.11
CA THR A 135 -44.91 3.46 27.31
C THR A 135 -43.88 4.31 26.58
N GLU A 136 -44.44 5.17 25.74
CA GLU A 136 -43.86 6.22 24.94
C GLU A 136 -42.97 7.22 25.70
N ASN A 137 -42.03 7.79 24.94
CA ASN A 137 -41.47 9.14 25.05
C ASN A 137 -40.50 9.44 26.21
N THR A 138 -39.19 9.25 25.92
CA THR A 138 -38.16 10.30 26.11
C THR A 138 -36.86 9.90 25.41
N HIS A 139 -36.73 10.28 24.13
CA HIS A 139 -35.46 10.20 23.41
C HIS A 139 -34.54 11.36 23.84
N ILE A 140 -33.70 11.13 24.85
CA ILE A 140 -32.44 11.88 25.01
C ILE A 140 -31.33 10.95 24.54
N GLY A 141 -30.99 11.10 23.27
CA GLY A 141 -29.95 10.30 22.60
C GLY A 141 -28.60 10.50 23.28
N CYS A 142 -28.20 9.53 24.09
CA CYS A 142 -26.83 9.39 24.53
C CYS A 142 -26.02 8.91 23.32
N TRP A 143 -25.39 9.85 22.61
CA TRP A 143 -24.41 9.56 21.56
C TRP A 143 -23.16 8.96 22.21
N HIS A 144 -23.24 7.68 22.57
CA HIS A 144 -22.03 6.90 22.82
C HIS A 144 -21.26 6.81 21.51
N ASN A 145 -20.02 7.29 21.57
CA ASN A 145 -18.96 7.21 20.57
C ASN A 145 -18.57 5.74 20.32
N SER A 146 -19.54 4.93 19.93
CA SER A 146 -19.40 3.52 19.64
C SER A 146 -18.66 3.42 18.32
N THR A 147 -17.44 2.91 18.39
CA THR A 147 -16.66 2.44 17.25
C THR A 147 -17.51 1.39 16.53
N LEU A 148 -18.27 1.84 15.53
CA LEU A 148 -19.22 1.04 14.76
C LEU A 148 -18.45 0.02 13.90
N VAL A 149 -18.34 -1.18 14.43
CA VAL A 149 -17.84 -2.37 13.76
C VAL A 149 -18.95 -2.93 12.89
N SER A 150 -18.68 -3.09 11.60
CA SER A 150 -19.56 -3.80 10.68
C SER A 150 -19.75 -5.26 11.13
N GLU A 151 -21.00 -5.71 11.16
CA GLU A 151 -21.45 -7.10 11.42
C GLU A 151 -20.86 -8.15 10.47
N THR A 152 -20.12 -7.76 9.42
CA THR A 152 -19.63 -8.70 8.40
C THR A 152 -18.28 -9.33 8.70
N THR A 153 -17.50 -8.85 9.67
CA THR A 153 -16.19 -9.42 10.02
C THR A 153 -16.19 -10.05 11.41
N VAL A 154 -16.35 -11.38 11.47
CA VAL A 154 -16.20 -12.16 12.70
C VAL A 154 -14.74 -12.11 13.17
N PRO A 155 -14.42 -11.70 14.41
CA PRO A 155 -13.05 -11.64 14.94
C PRO A 155 -12.27 -12.96 14.76
N LEU A 156 -10.97 -12.93 14.43
CA LEU A 156 -10.17 -14.16 14.24
C LEU A 156 -10.16 -15.03 15.52
N SER A 157 -10.18 -14.40 16.70
CA SER A 157 -10.27 -15.07 18.00
C SER A 157 -11.55 -15.90 18.17
N SER A 158 -12.65 -15.50 17.52
CA SER A 158 -13.94 -16.18 17.55
C SER A 158 -14.11 -17.24 16.46
N ARG A 159 -13.08 -17.48 15.64
CA ARG A 159 -13.12 -18.50 14.57
C ARG A 159 -12.58 -19.84 15.04
N GLY A 160 -12.88 -20.88 14.28
CA GLY A 160 -12.33 -22.23 14.45
C GLY A 160 -10.80 -22.26 14.48
N TRP A 161 -10.22 -23.38 14.90
CA TRP A 161 -8.77 -23.54 15.00
C TRP A 161 -8.06 -23.43 13.64
N PHE A 162 -8.70 -23.88 12.56
CA PHE A 162 -8.10 -23.95 11.23
C PHE A 162 -7.76 -22.57 10.62
N PRO A 163 -8.67 -21.58 10.57
CA PRO A 163 -8.32 -20.21 10.14
C PRO A 163 -7.22 -19.56 10.98
N ARG A 164 -7.20 -19.83 12.29
CA ARG A 164 -6.16 -19.31 13.20
C ARG A 164 -4.80 -19.92 12.90
N LEU A 165 -4.75 -21.22 12.63
CA LEU A 165 -3.53 -21.90 12.23
C LEU A 165 -2.98 -21.34 10.91
N LEU A 166 -3.83 -21.21 9.87
CA LEU A 166 -3.41 -20.64 8.59
C LEU A 166 -2.86 -19.22 8.75
N ASP A 167 -3.48 -18.41 9.60
CA ASP A 167 -3.06 -17.05 9.87
C ASP A 167 -1.69 -16.98 10.58
N ALA A 168 -1.48 -17.85 11.56
CA ALA A 168 -0.21 -17.99 12.24
C ALA A 168 0.90 -18.45 11.27
N LEU A 169 0.60 -19.43 10.41
CA LEU A 169 1.53 -19.89 9.38
C LEU A 169 1.89 -18.78 8.38
N CYS A 170 0.90 -17.99 7.93
CA CYS A 170 1.15 -16.82 7.07
C CYS A 170 2.05 -15.81 7.78
N THR A 171 1.81 -15.53 9.06
CA THR A 171 2.61 -14.58 9.84
C THR A 171 4.05 -15.04 9.99
N VAL A 172 4.27 -16.31 10.35
CA VAL A 172 5.62 -16.90 10.46
C VAL A 172 6.33 -16.88 9.11
N ALA A 173 5.65 -17.25 8.03
CA ALA A 173 6.21 -17.21 6.68
C ALA A 173 6.65 -15.79 6.30
N MET A 174 5.80 -14.79 6.52
CA MET A 174 6.13 -13.38 6.23
C MET A 174 7.31 -12.88 7.06
N LEU A 175 7.41 -13.27 8.35
CA LEU A 175 8.54 -12.90 9.22
C LEU A 175 9.85 -13.50 8.71
N VAL A 176 9.83 -14.79 8.34
CA VAL A 176 11.01 -15.49 7.81
C VAL A 176 11.45 -14.90 6.48
N PHE A 177 10.53 -14.70 5.53
CA PHE A 177 10.87 -14.20 4.20
C PHE A 177 11.35 -12.75 4.24
N TYR A 178 10.67 -11.88 4.99
CA TYR A 178 11.09 -10.49 5.12
C TYR A 178 12.39 -10.36 5.93
N GLY A 179 12.56 -11.14 7.00
CA GLY A 179 13.82 -11.20 7.76
C GLY A 179 14.99 -11.64 6.90
N SER A 180 14.77 -12.60 6.00
CA SER A 180 15.79 -13.04 5.02
C SER A 180 16.11 -11.94 4.01
N ALA A 181 15.10 -11.19 3.54
CA ALA A 181 15.33 -10.04 2.67
C ALA A 181 16.19 -8.97 3.34
N ILE A 182 15.91 -8.64 4.62
CA ILE A 182 16.76 -7.72 5.40
C ILE A 182 18.18 -8.27 5.47
N TYR A 183 18.35 -9.53 5.87
CA TYR A 183 19.67 -10.17 6.00
C TYR A 183 20.51 -10.05 4.72
N TYR A 184 19.97 -10.47 3.58
CA TYR A 184 20.70 -10.43 2.31
C TYR A 184 21.02 -8.99 1.87
N LYS A 185 20.08 -8.05 2.05
CA LYS A 185 20.31 -6.64 1.70
C LYS A 185 21.34 -5.97 2.63
N THR A 186 21.38 -6.34 3.91
CA THR A 186 22.41 -5.87 4.84
C THR A 186 23.79 -6.40 4.44
N VAL A 187 23.92 -7.71 4.23
CA VAL A 187 25.22 -8.34 3.90
C VAL A 187 25.80 -7.81 2.59
N ARG A 188 24.95 -7.44 1.63
CA ARG A 188 25.36 -6.90 0.32
C ARG A 188 25.54 -5.39 0.30
N GLY A 189 25.19 -4.67 1.38
CA GLY A 189 25.22 -3.21 1.39
C GLY A 189 24.14 -2.57 0.52
N HIS A 190 23.05 -3.28 0.22
CA HIS A 190 21.96 -2.84 -0.66
C HIS A 190 20.69 -2.48 0.12
N LEU A 191 20.82 -1.97 1.35
CA LEU A 191 19.68 -1.66 2.24
C LEU A 191 18.64 -0.73 1.61
N LEU A 192 19.07 0.21 0.77
CA LEU A 192 18.17 1.13 0.07
C LEU A 192 17.13 0.38 -0.80
N PHE A 193 17.47 -0.81 -1.29
CA PHE A 193 16.57 -1.63 -2.11
C PHE A 193 15.44 -2.29 -1.31
N LEU A 194 15.46 -2.22 0.03
CA LEU A 194 14.30 -2.58 0.87
C LEU A 194 13.13 -1.60 0.68
N LEU A 195 13.34 -0.47 0.01
CA LEU A 195 12.27 0.44 -0.38
C LEU A 195 11.58 0.01 -1.68
N GLN A 196 12.10 -1.00 -2.40
CA GLN A 196 11.39 -1.50 -3.56
C GLN A 196 9.97 -2.00 -3.17
N PRO A 197 8.97 -1.83 -4.05
CA PRO A 197 7.57 -2.11 -3.75
C PRO A 197 7.28 -3.46 -3.08
N CYS A 198 7.94 -4.54 -3.50
CA CYS A 198 7.70 -5.88 -2.94
C CYS A 198 8.05 -5.96 -1.44
N HIS A 199 9.16 -5.36 -1.00
CA HIS A 199 9.58 -5.32 0.40
C HIS A 199 8.64 -4.46 1.24
N ILE A 200 8.26 -3.30 0.69
CA ILE A 200 7.25 -2.43 1.28
C ILE A 200 5.91 -3.15 1.50
N PHE A 201 5.42 -3.86 0.47
CA PHE A 201 4.20 -4.65 0.60
C PHE A 201 4.37 -5.82 1.57
N SER A 202 5.59 -6.36 1.72
CA SER A 202 5.89 -7.37 2.74
C SER A 202 5.74 -6.79 4.16
N VAL A 203 6.27 -5.59 4.40
CA VAL A 203 6.06 -4.85 5.66
C VAL A 203 4.58 -4.57 5.88
N LEU A 204 3.87 -4.13 4.84
CA LEU A 204 2.44 -3.85 4.95
C LEU A 204 1.66 -5.10 5.39
N LEU A 205 1.89 -6.25 4.76
CA LEU A 205 1.26 -7.50 5.17
C LEU A 205 1.67 -7.91 6.59
N LEU A 206 2.93 -7.76 6.98
CA LEU A 206 3.37 -8.00 8.36
C LEU A 206 2.64 -7.10 9.36
N LEU A 207 2.51 -5.81 9.08
CA LEU A 207 1.74 -4.88 9.92
C LEU A 207 0.27 -5.33 10.04
N LEU A 208 -0.33 -5.77 8.94
CA LEU A 208 -1.70 -6.27 8.93
C LEU A 208 -1.90 -7.57 9.73
N CYS A 209 -0.85 -8.40 9.88
CA CYS A 209 -0.89 -9.58 10.74
C CYS A 209 -1.20 -9.20 12.20
N PHE A 210 -0.63 -8.10 12.69
CA PHE A 210 -0.75 -7.62 14.07
C PHE A 210 -1.77 -6.49 14.24
N TRP A 211 -2.39 -6.01 13.16
CA TRP A 211 -3.28 -4.84 13.21
C TRP A 211 -4.63 -5.15 13.88
N PRO A 212 -5.16 -4.26 14.76
CA PRO A 212 -6.44 -4.46 15.44
C PRO A 212 -7.61 -4.70 14.48
N GLU A 213 -8.44 -5.70 14.79
CA GLU A 213 -9.42 -6.22 13.82
C GLU A 213 -10.56 -5.28 13.47
N LYS A 214 -10.91 -4.39 14.40
CA LYS A 214 -12.03 -3.45 14.28
C LYS A 214 -11.68 -2.21 13.44
N SER A 215 -10.46 -2.10 12.92
CA SER A 215 -9.97 -0.88 12.29
C SER A 215 -10.28 -0.82 10.80
N LEU A 216 -11.08 0.16 10.36
CA LEU A 216 -11.34 0.43 8.92
C LEU A 216 -10.04 0.64 8.12
N LYS A 217 -9.03 1.26 8.73
CA LYS A 217 -7.73 1.54 8.10
C LYS A 217 -7.04 0.27 7.60
N ARG A 218 -7.17 -0.83 8.34
CA ARG A 218 -6.60 -2.14 7.95
C ARG A 218 -7.20 -2.64 6.63
N HIS A 219 -8.51 -2.43 6.43
CA HIS A 219 -9.20 -2.86 5.23
C HIS A 219 -8.79 -2.02 4.03
N VAL A 220 -8.63 -0.70 4.19
CA VAL A 220 -8.12 0.18 3.14
C VAL A 220 -6.71 -0.23 2.73
N LEU A 221 -5.83 -0.43 3.71
CA LEU A 221 -4.45 -0.89 3.50
C LEU A 221 -4.37 -2.25 2.79
N PHE A 222 -5.17 -3.21 3.23
CA PHE A 222 -5.29 -4.51 2.57
C PHE A 222 -5.74 -4.38 1.10
N HIS A 223 -6.69 -3.49 0.82
CA HIS A 223 -7.14 -3.27 -0.55
C HIS A 223 -6.07 -2.59 -1.40
N ILE A 224 -5.29 -1.64 -0.85
CA ILE A 224 -4.15 -1.07 -1.57
C ILE A 224 -3.18 -2.18 -2.01
N HIS A 225 -2.84 -3.11 -1.11
CA HIS A 225 -2.00 -4.27 -1.42
C HIS A 225 -2.61 -5.14 -2.53
N ILE A 226 -3.82 -5.65 -2.32
CA ILE A 226 -4.40 -6.65 -3.22
C ILE A 226 -4.65 -6.10 -4.64
N HIS A 227 -4.91 -4.79 -4.76
CA HIS A 227 -5.03 -4.15 -6.08
C HIS A 227 -3.69 -3.97 -6.80
N CYS A 228 -2.60 -3.83 -6.05
CA CYS A 228 -1.24 -3.72 -6.59
C CYS A 228 -0.52 -5.07 -6.72
N LEU A 229 -1.25 -6.19 -6.65
CA LEU A 229 -0.69 -7.55 -6.71
C LEU A 229 0.09 -7.83 -8.00
N TRP A 230 -0.21 -7.07 -9.07
CA TRP A 230 0.51 -7.17 -10.34
C TRP A 230 2.02 -7.00 -10.17
N GLY A 231 2.49 -6.22 -9.19
CA GLY A 231 3.93 -6.04 -8.96
C GLY A 231 4.63 -7.34 -8.56
N ALA A 232 4.01 -8.11 -7.65
CA ALA A 232 4.55 -9.40 -7.22
C ALA A 232 4.47 -10.45 -8.35
N LEU A 233 3.39 -10.42 -9.15
CA LEU A 233 3.24 -11.30 -10.30
C LEU A 233 4.28 -11.01 -11.39
N LEU A 234 4.53 -9.73 -11.70
CA LEU A 234 5.56 -9.35 -12.66
C LEU A 234 6.95 -9.79 -12.20
N ALA A 235 7.28 -9.65 -10.92
CA ALA A 235 8.56 -10.10 -10.39
C ALA A 235 8.75 -11.64 -10.44
N LEU A 236 7.65 -12.41 -10.40
CA LEU A 236 7.69 -13.86 -10.59
C LEU A 236 7.83 -14.27 -12.06
N VAL A 237 7.17 -13.54 -12.98
CA VAL A 237 7.19 -13.85 -14.42
C VAL A 237 8.44 -13.32 -15.10
N PHE A 238 8.89 -12.13 -14.71
CA PHE A 238 10.06 -11.42 -15.24
C PHE A 238 11.01 -11.05 -14.10
N PRO A 239 11.63 -12.04 -13.44
CA PRO A 239 12.55 -11.78 -12.35
C PRO A 239 13.83 -11.09 -12.85
N ASP A 240 14.35 -10.16 -12.05
CA ASP A 240 15.68 -9.60 -12.25
C ASP A 240 16.65 -10.22 -11.24
N PHE A 241 17.47 -11.15 -11.69
CA PHE A 241 18.43 -11.89 -10.86
C PHE A 241 19.88 -11.38 -10.97
N ARG A 242 20.12 -10.26 -11.64
CA ARG A 242 21.48 -9.79 -11.97
C ARG A 242 22.39 -9.61 -10.75
N ASP A 243 21.83 -9.24 -9.61
CA ASP A 243 22.61 -8.96 -8.38
C ASP A 243 22.59 -10.10 -7.34
N TYR A 244 21.92 -11.21 -7.65
CA TYR A 244 21.75 -12.36 -6.76
C TYR A 244 22.95 -13.28 -6.86
N GLY A 245 23.62 -13.50 -5.72
CA GLY A 245 24.86 -14.29 -5.69
C GLY A 245 25.05 -15.11 -4.43
N MET A 246 24.19 -14.96 -3.42
CA MET A 246 24.30 -15.72 -2.19
C MET A 246 23.47 -17.01 -2.24
N TYR A 247 23.90 -17.99 -1.44
CA TYR A 247 23.18 -19.24 -1.28
C TYR A 247 21.73 -18.99 -0.82
N LEU A 248 20.76 -19.65 -1.46
CA LEU A 248 19.31 -19.51 -1.22
C LEU A 248 18.68 -18.12 -1.47
N GLU A 249 19.44 -17.10 -1.88
CA GLU A 249 18.92 -15.74 -2.09
C GLU A 249 17.76 -15.71 -3.09
N ILE A 250 17.93 -16.39 -4.23
CA ILE A 250 16.90 -16.53 -5.28
C ILE A 250 15.67 -17.29 -4.75
N HIS A 251 15.88 -18.31 -3.91
CA HIS A 251 14.76 -19.08 -3.34
C HIS A 251 13.93 -18.21 -2.40
N PHE A 252 14.58 -17.44 -1.52
CA PHE A 252 13.89 -16.50 -0.66
C PHE A 252 13.19 -15.39 -1.44
N PHE A 253 13.78 -14.91 -2.54
CA PHE A 253 13.10 -14.00 -3.46
C PHE A 253 11.80 -14.60 -3.99
N ILE A 254 11.84 -15.81 -4.56
CA ILE A 254 10.65 -16.46 -5.13
C ILE A 254 9.60 -16.70 -4.03
N MET A 255 10.01 -17.23 -2.88
CA MET A 255 9.11 -17.52 -1.77
C MET A 255 8.46 -16.27 -1.19
N GLN A 256 9.20 -15.16 -1.06
CA GLN A 256 8.66 -13.88 -0.64
C GLN A 256 7.59 -13.39 -1.62
N HIS A 257 7.85 -13.44 -2.93
CA HIS A 257 6.90 -12.97 -3.93
C HIS A 257 5.67 -13.89 -4.02
N LEU A 258 5.83 -15.20 -3.87
CA LEU A 258 4.70 -16.13 -3.71
C LEU A 258 3.87 -15.80 -2.46
N ALA A 259 4.51 -15.48 -1.34
CA ALA A 259 3.80 -15.11 -0.11
C ALA A 259 2.99 -13.81 -0.28
N LEU A 260 3.52 -12.81 -0.99
CA LEU A 260 2.79 -11.57 -1.32
C LEU A 260 1.50 -11.84 -2.10
N VAL A 261 1.43 -12.96 -2.85
CA VAL A 261 0.25 -13.41 -3.59
C VAL A 261 -0.66 -14.30 -2.75
N ILE A 262 -0.10 -15.31 -2.08
CA ILE A 262 -0.85 -16.36 -1.38
C ILE A 262 -1.48 -15.85 -0.08
N VAL A 263 -0.74 -15.11 0.75
CA VAL A 263 -1.21 -14.62 2.06
C VAL A 263 -2.50 -13.82 1.96
N PRO A 264 -2.62 -12.78 1.09
CA PRO A 264 -3.87 -12.05 0.99
C PRO A 264 -5.04 -12.91 0.48
N LEU A 265 -4.79 -13.93 -0.36
CA LEU A 265 -5.83 -14.85 -0.81
C LEU A 265 -6.30 -15.80 0.30
N VAL A 266 -5.37 -16.28 1.14
CA VAL A 266 -5.71 -17.06 2.35
C VAL A 266 -6.57 -16.22 3.30
N TRP A 267 -6.25 -14.94 3.46
CA TRP A 267 -7.03 -14.01 4.27
C TRP A 267 -8.43 -13.72 3.73
N VAL A 268 -8.61 -13.70 2.41
CA VAL A 268 -9.94 -13.65 1.78
C VAL A 268 -10.69 -14.95 2.03
N TYR A 269 -10.04 -16.10 1.77
CA TYR A 269 -10.62 -17.43 1.93
C TYR A 269 -11.11 -17.68 3.37
N THR A 270 -10.32 -17.30 4.36
CA THR A 270 -10.67 -17.41 5.78
C THR A 270 -11.68 -16.37 6.24
N GLY A 271 -12.06 -15.43 5.37
CA GLY A 271 -12.96 -14.31 5.69
C GLY A 271 -12.33 -13.24 6.60
N ARG A 272 -11.00 -13.23 6.79
CA ARG A 272 -10.31 -12.21 7.61
C ARG A 272 -10.46 -10.83 6.98
N PHE A 273 -10.39 -10.77 5.66
CA PHE A 273 -10.59 -9.56 4.89
C PHE A 273 -11.63 -9.81 3.78
N PRO A 274 -12.82 -9.20 3.87
CA PRO A 274 -13.79 -9.27 2.80
C PRO A 274 -13.31 -8.48 1.58
N LEU A 275 -13.65 -8.98 0.38
CA LEU A 275 -13.38 -8.27 -0.86
C LEU A 275 -14.45 -7.21 -1.13
N VAL A 276 -14.01 -5.99 -1.43
CA VAL A 276 -14.91 -4.93 -1.87
C VAL A 276 -15.52 -5.27 -3.23
N SER A 277 -16.81 -4.98 -3.42
CA SER A 277 -17.57 -5.20 -4.66
C SER A 277 -16.88 -4.63 -5.90
N MET A 278 -17.05 -5.28 -7.04
CA MET A 278 -16.45 -4.85 -8.30
C MET A 278 -17.01 -3.53 -8.83
N TYR A 279 -18.26 -3.22 -8.49
CA TYR A 279 -19.00 -2.11 -9.06
C TYR A 279 -19.03 -0.90 -8.15
N GLY A 280 -19.38 0.26 -8.70
CA GLY A 280 -19.56 1.51 -7.96
C GLY A 280 -18.28 1.93 -7.22
N ARG A 281 -18.35 2.00 -5.89
CA ARG A 281 -17.27 2.49 -5.02
C ARG A 281 -16.02 1.61 -5.05
N GLY A 282 -16.12 0.32 -5.36
CA GLY A 282 -14.95 -0.56 -5.44
C GLY A 282 -14.00 -0.24 -6.59
N PHE A 283 -14.51 0.30 -7.70
CA PHE A 283 -13.65 0.83 -8.76
C PHE A 283 -12.85 2.05 -8.26
N SER A 284 -13.47 2.92 -7.45
CA SER A 284 -12.79 4.07 -6.85
C SER A 284 -11.66 3.64 -5.89
N VAL A 285 -11.85 2.56 -5.12
CA VAL A 285 -10.80 1.94 -4.27
C VAL A 285 -9.64 1.42 -5.13
N THR A 286 -9.95 0.81 -6.28
CA THR A 286 -8.93 0.28 -7.21
C THR A 286 -8.06 1.41 -7.77
N ILE A 287 -8.69 2.48 -8.26
CA ILE A 287 -8.00 3.66 -8.78
C ILE A 287 -7.20 4.37 -7.68
N PHE A 288 -7.79 4.50 -6.48
CA PHE A 288 -7.10 5.05 -5.32
C PHE A 288 -5.82 4.25 -4.98
N ALA A 289 -5.91 2.92 -4.95
CA ALA A 289 -4.76 2.06 -4.68
C ALA A 289 -3.61 2.27 -5.68
N PHE A 290 -3.92 2.33 -6.98
CA PHE A 290 -2.92 2.63 -8.00
C PHE A 290 -2.24 3.98 -7.76
N PHE A 291 -3.01 5.05 -7.56
CA PHE A 291 -2.44 6.39 -7.42
C PHE A 291 -1.67 6.57 -6.11
N VAL A 292 -2.06 5.90 -5.03
CA VAL A 292 -1.24 5.86 -3.80
C VAL A 292 0.10 5.18 -4.06
N HIS A 293 0.09 4.06 -4.78
CA HIS A 293 1.32 3.36 -5.17
C HIS A 293 2.19 4.18 -6.13
N ALA A 294 1.58 4.82 -7.13
CA ALA A 294 2.26 5.69 -8.09
C ALA A 294 2.87 6.92 -7.40
N LEU A 295 2.17 7.52 -6.44
CA LEU A 295 2.68 8.62 -5.62
C LEU A 295 3.84 8.17 -4.72
N TYR A 296 3.76 6.99 -4.10
CA TYR A 296 4.91 6.42 -3.38
C TYR A 296 6.13 6.27 -4.30
N HIS A 297 5.91 5.75 -5.51
CA HIS A 297 6.95 5.56 -6.51
C HIS A 297 7.58 6.88 -7.00
N SER A 298 6.75 7.89 -7.30
CA SER A 298 7.22 9.18 -7.82
C SER A 298 7.76 10.11 -6.74
N PHE A 299 7.22 10.05 -5.51
CA PHE A 299 7.59 10.97 -4.44
C PHE A 299 8.73 10.41 -3.60
N VAL A 300 8.57 9.19 -3.08
CA VAL A 300 9.55 8.61 -2.15
C VAL A 300 10.71 7.99 -2.93
N LEU A 301 10.42 7.06 -3.83
CA LEU A 301 11.48 6.34 -4.53
C LEU A 301 12.24 7.24 -5.51
N ALA A 302 11.57 8.11 -6.27
CA ALA A 302 12.27 8.96 -7.24
C ALA A 302 13.19 9.96 -6.55
N SER A 303 12.78 10.53 -5.41
CA SER A 303 13.64 11.41 -4.61
C SER A 303 14.90 10.69 -4.15
N LEU A 304 14.76 9.46 -3.64
CA LEU A 304 15.89 8.68 -3.14
C LEU A 304 16.77 8.16 -4.27
N ALA A 305 16.19 7.77 -5.41
CA ALA A 305 16.93 7.36 -6.60
C ALA A 305 17.80 8.51 -7.14
N LEU A 306 17.21 9.70 -7.26
CA LEU A 306 17.93 10.91 -7.69
C LEU A 306 18.99 11.35 -6.69
N TYR A 307 18.70 11.26 -5.38
CA TYR A 307 19.65 11.64 -4.34
C TYR A 307 20.83 10.67 -4.24
N THR A 308 20.59 9.37 -4.39
CA THR A 308 21.63 8.33 -4.21
C THR A 308 22.32 7.91 -5.50
N GLY A 309 21.73 8.21 -6.67
CA GLY A 309 22.23 7.75 -7.97
C GLY A 309 21.94 6.26 -8.25
N ASN A 310 21.19 5.58 -7.36
CA ASN A 310 20.83 4.17 -7.54
C ASN A 310 19.57 4.00 -8.39
N ASN A 311 19.51 2.94 -9.18
CA ASN A 311 18.35 2.63 -10.01
C ASN A 311 17.23 1.94 -9.23
N LEU A 312 16.61 2.67 -8.30
CA LEU A 312 15.50 2.11 -7.53
C LEU A 312 14.28 1.87 -8.42
N ASN A 313 13.92 0.59 -8.59
CA ASN A 313 12.74 0.17 -9.34
C ASN A 313 12.62 0.84 -10.72
N TYR A 314 13.75 0.92 -11.42
CA TYR A 314 13.84 1.47 -12.78
C TYR A 314 13.47 2.96 -12.87
N LEU A 315 13.70 3.73 -11.81
CA LEU A 315 13.48 5.17 -11.83
C LEU A 315 14.59 5.96 -12.50
N MET A 316 15.83 5.45 -12.53
CA MET A 316 16.93 6.11 -13.23
C MET A 316 17.03 5.60 -14.67
N SER A 317 16.89 4.29 -14.86
CA SER A 317 16.98 3.65 -16.17
C SER A 317 16.06 2.43 -16.30
N PRO A 318 15.54 2.16 -17.51
CA PRO A 318 14.63 1.05 -17.75
C PRO A 318 15.31 -0.31 -17.59
N PRO A 319 14.54 -1.38 -17.29
CA PRO A 319 15.03 -2.74 -17.46
C PRO A 319 15.29 -3.03 -18.95
N THR A 320 16.17 -4.00 -19.22
CA THR A 320 16.40 -4.48 -20.58
C THR A 320 15.12 -5.07 -21.17
N GLY A 321 14.74 -4.66 -22.38
CA GLY A 321 13.61 -5.24 -23.10
C GLY A 321 12.65 -4.21 -23.69
N ILE A 322 11.36 -4.54 -23.72
CA ILE A 322 10.33 -3.72 -24.40
C ILE A 322 10.24 -2.31 -23.82
N LEU A 323 10.39 -2.17 -22.51
CA LEU A 323 10.27 -0.86 -21.86
C LEU A 323 11.39 0.10 -22.29
N GLU A 324 12.60 -0.41 -22.51
CA GLU A 324 13.76 0.35 -23.03
C GLU A 324 13.47 0.94 -24.42
N SER A 325 12.71 0.24 -25.26
CA SER A 325 12.41 0.68 -26.63
C SER A 325 11.60 1.98 -26.73
N PHE A 326 10.94 2.39 -25.65
CA PHE A 326 10.22 3.67 -25.56
C PHE A 326 11.13 4.88 -25.28
N GLY A 327 12.45 4.66 -25.16
CA GLY A 327 13.44 5.73 -25.01
C GLY A 327 13.14 6.61 -23.81
N SER A 328 13.06 7.93 -24.02
CA SER A 328 12.75 8.89 -22.96
C SER A 328 11.34 8.76 -22.38
N PHE A 329 10.41 8.10 -23.08
CA PHE A 329 9.02 7.98 -22.65
C PHE A 329 8.71 6.68 -21.88
N TYR A 330 9.75 5.94 -21.47
CA TYR A 330 9.55 4.66 -20.79
C TYR A 330 8.80 4.78 -19.45
N ARG A 331 9.02 5.83 -18.64
CA ARG A 331 8.32 6.03 -17.36
C ARG A 331 6.82 6.32 -17.53
N PRO A 332 6.39 7.24 -18.41
CA PRO A 332 4.96 7.39 -18.73
C PRO A 332 4.32 6.07 -19.17
N VAL A 333 4.99 5.33 -20.04
CA VAL A 333 4.51 4.02 -20.53
C VAL A 333 4.42 3.00 -19.40
N MET A 334 5.41 2.97 -18.51
CA MET A 334 5.41 2.12 -17.31
C MET A 334 4.21 2.43 -16.42
N TYR A 335 3.95 3.70 -16.09
CA TYR A 335 2.79 4.07 -15.28
C TYR A 335 1.46 3.72 -15.95
N ALA A 336 1.31 3.96 -17.26
CA ALA A 336 0.12 3.60 -18.01
C ALA A 336 -0.11 2.08 -18.02
N PHE A 337 0.95 1.31 -18.26
CA PHE A 337 0.91 -0.15 -18.24
C PHE A 337 0.53 -0.68 -16.84
N CYS A 338 1.13 -0.15 -15.77
CA CYS A 338 0.81 -0.53 -14.40
C CYS A 338 -0.63 -0.17 -14.01
N LEU A 339 -1.20 0.91 -14.54
CA LEU A 339 -2.61 1.25 -14.35
C LEU A 339 -3.52 0.20 -15.00
N VAL A 340 -3.22 -0.18 -16.24
CA VAL A 340 -3.95 -1.24 -16.96
C VAL A 340 -3.84 -2.57 -16.20
N LEU A 341 -2.65 -2.93 -15.73
CA LEU A 341 -2.46 -4.13 -14.91
C LEU A 341 -3.25 -4.10 -13.60
N THR A 342 -3.34 -2.94 -12.94
CA THR A 342 -4.16 -2.78 -11.72
C THR A 342 -5.62 -3.11 -12.01
N ILE A 343 -6.14 -2.62 -13.14
CA ILE A 343 -7.50 -2.90 -13.60
C ILE A 343 -7.66 -4.40 -13.92
N ILE A 344 -6.71 -4.99 -14.67
CA ILE A 344 -6.75 -6.42 -15.03
C ILE A 344 -6.71 -7.31 -13.78
N VAL A 345 -5.79 -7.08 -12.84
CA VAL A 345 -5.70 -7.85 -11.59
C VAL A 345 -6.99 -7.75 -10.79
N ARG A 346 -7.63 -6.57 -10.75
CA ARG A 346 -8.93 -6.42 -10.10
C ARG A 346 -10.01 -7.28 -10.76
N PHE A 347 -10.15 -7.23 -12.08
CA PHE A 347 -11.22 -7.95 -12.77
C PHE A 347 -10.97 -9.46 -12.87
N VAL A 348 -9.74 -9.84 -13.23
CA VAL A 348 -9.38 -11.23 -13.53
C VAL A 348 -8.98 -11.96 -12.26
N VAL A 349 -7.92 -11.51 -11.58
CA VAL A 349 -7.33 -12.26 -10.45
C VAL A 349 -8.25 -12.19 -9.24
N ILE A 350 -8.55 -10.98 -8.74
CA ILE A 350 -9.41 -10.79 -7.57
C ILE A 350 -10.83 -11.26 -7.89
N GLY A 351 -11.32 -11.02 -9.10
CA GLY A 351 -12.65 -11.43 -9.49
C GLY A 351 -12.86 -12.92 -9.59
N THR A 352 -11.89 -13.63 -10.15
CA THR A 352 -11.93 -15.10 -10.19
C THR A 352 -11.75 -15.66 -8.78
N ALA A 353 -10.84 -15.10 -7.98
CA ALA A 353 -10.67 -15.49 -6.58
C ALA A 353 -11.96 -15.32 -5.77
N ALA A 354 -12.68 -14.20 -5.92
CA ALA A 354 -13.95 -13.97 -5.24
C ALA A 354 -14.98 -15.07 -5.55
N LYS A 355 -15.08 -15.48 -6.82
CA LYS A 355 -15.98 -16.55 -7.27
C LYS A 355 -15.56 -17.92 -6.72
N LEU A 356 -14.28 -18.27 -6.86
CA LEU A 356 -13.74 -19.56 -6.43
C LEU A 356 -13.80 -19.74 -4.91
N LEU A 357 -13.48 -18.68 -4.16
CA LEU A 357 -13.48 -18.69 -2.70
C LEU A 357 -14.88 -18.47 -2.11
N ARG A 358 -15.92 -18.34 -2.95
CA ARG A 358 -17.32 -18.03 -2.55
C ARG A 358 -17.41 -16.83 -1.60
N SER A 359 -16.50 -15.86 -1.74
CA SER A 359 -16.50 -14.64 -0.94
C SER A 359 -17.72 -13.81 -1.33
N LYS A 360 -18.61 -13.52 -0.38
CA LYS A 360 -19.67 -12.53 -0.62
C LYS A 360 -19.02 -11.15 -0.80
N PRO A 361 -19.20 -10.48 -1.95
CA PRO A 361 -18.67 -9.14 -2.14
C PRO A 361 -19.33 -8.20 -1.14
N VAL A 362 -18.57 -7.22 -0.69
CA VAL A 362 -19.02 -6.25 0.30
C VAL A 362 -18.93 -4.85 -0.31
N ASP A 363 -19.96 -4.02 -0.18
CA ASP A 363 -19.87 -2.60 -0.48
C ASP A 363 -19.59 -1.81 0.80
N VAL A 364 -18.97 -0.65 0.66
CA VAL A 364 -18.75 0.24 1.80
C VAL A 364 -19.84 1.29 1.76
N ASN A 365 -20.80 1.27 2.68
CA ASN A 365 -21.94 2.20 2.70
C ASN A 365 -21.50 3.67 2.91
N ALA A 366 -22.44 4.62 2.85
CA ALA A 366 -22.13 6.05 3.01
C ALA A 366 -21.51 6.40 4.38
N ASN A 367 -21.76 5.57 5.39
CA ASN A 367 -21.28 5.71 6.76
C ASN A 367 -19.94 4.99 6.99
N GLY A 368 -19.35 4.39 5.96
CA GLY A 368 -18.07 3.65 6.05
C GLY A 368 -18.18 2.24 6.59
N HIS A 369 -19.39 1.68 6.68
CA HIS A 369 -19.60 0.32 7.10
C HIS A 369 -19.56 -0.61 5.89
N PHE A 370 -18.94 -1.76 6.09
CA PHE A 370 -18.96 -2.87 5.14
C PHE A 370 -20.32 -3.56 5.21
N GLU A 371 -21.06 -3.58 4.10
CA GLU A 371 -22.35 -4.27 3.96
C GLU A 371 -22.25 -5.27 2.81
N VAL A 372 -22.98 -6.39 2.90
CA VAL A 372 -23.01 -7.37 1.80
C VAL A 372 -23.59 -6.69 0.56
N TYR A 373 -22.84 -6.72 -0.55
CA TYR A 373 -23.27 -6.09 -1.79
C TYR A 373 -24.45 -6.84 -2.41
N THR A 374 -25.60 -6.18 -2.51
CA THR A 374 -26.75 -6.61 -3.32
C THR A 374 -26.70 -5.90 -4.67
N SER A 375 -26.82 -6.65 -5.77
CA SER A 375 -26.85 -6.06 -7.11
C SER A 375 -28.07 -5.13 -7.27
N PRO A 376 -27.96 -4.00 -8.00
CA PRO A 376 -29.09 -3.11 -8.30
C PRO A 376 -30.29 -3.83 -8.94
N ALA A 377 -30.04 -4.90 -9.71
CA ALA A 377 -31.08 -5.71 -10.33
C ALA A 377 -31.99 -6.42 -9.31
N VAL A 378 -31.47 -6.72 -8.11
CA VAL A 378 -32.21 -7.38 -7.02
C VAL A 378 -32.98 -6.36 -6.16
N GLN A 379 -32.47 -5.14 -6.02
CA GLN A 379 -33.17 -4.06 -5.30
C GLN A 379 -34.47 -3.65 -6.01
N HIS A 380 -34.49 -3.63 -7.35
CA HIS A 380 -35.72 -3.35 -8.09
C HIS A 380 -36.78 -4.46 -7.99
N GLN A 381 -36.38 -5.72 -7.76
CA GLN A 381 -37.36 -6.80 -7.55
C GLN A 381 -38.03 -6.72 -6.17
N HIS A 382 -37.31 -6.28 -5.14
CA HIS A 382 -37.89 -6.08 -3.81
C HIS A 382 -38.81 -4.86 -3.73
N GLN A 383 -38.51 -3.77 -4.47
CA GLN A 383 -39.37 -2.58 -4.49
C GLN A 383 -40.68 -2.75 -5.28
N HIS A 384 -40.81 -3.80 -6.10
CA HIS A 384 -42.05 -4.14 -6.80
C HIS A 384 -42.87 -5.24 -6.10
N GLN A 385 -42.43 -5.71 -4.93
CA GLN A 385 -43.13 -6.69 -4.10
C GLN A 385 -43.71 -6.12 -2.80
N GLU A 386 -43.63 -4.80 -2.60
CA GLU A 386 -44.34 -4.08 -1.52
C GLU A 386 -45.56 -3.32 -2.03
#